data_AF-A0A927XZH9-F1
#
_entry.id   AF-A0A927XZH9-F1
#
_cell.length_a   1.000
_cell.length_b   1.000
_cell.length_c   1.000
_cell.angle_alpha   90.00
_cell.angle_beta   90.00
_cell.angle_gamma   90.00
#
_symmetry.space_group_name_H-M   'P 1'
#
loop_
_entity.id
_entity.type
_entity.pdbx_description
1 polymer ?
#
loop_
_entity_poly.entity_id
_entity_poly.type
_entity_poly.pdbx_seq_one_letter_code
_entity_poly.pdbx_strand_id
1 'polypeptide(L)' 'MSDVSWKDAINKTISEASKSIDYINSMTILEQKAIIDGNKIIEYHSTVDLCFNVDDSRK' A
#
# COMPACT_ATOMS: atom_id res chain seq x y z
N MET A 1 -6.80 -0.35 -1.12
CA MET A 1 -7.55 -0.81 -2.31
C MET A 1 -7.49 0.22 -3.41
N SER A 2 -7.76 -0.17 -4.64
CA SER A 2 -7.89 0.72 -5.81
C SER A 2 -8.85 0.11 -6.82
N ASP A 3 -9.55 0.94 -7.57
CA ASP A 3 -10.41 0.51 -8.68
C ASP A 3 -9.67 0.53 -10.02
N VAL A 4 -8.38 0.88 -10.01
CA VAL A 4 -7.56 1.08 -11.21
C VAL A 4 -6.57 -0.07 -11.42
N SER A 5 -5.74 -0.38 -10.41
CA SER A 5 -4.75 -1.47 -10.48
C SER A 5 -4.10 -1.76 -9.12
N TRP A 6 -3.42 -2.90 -9.00
CA TRP A 6 -2.58 -3.18 -7.82
C TRP A 6 -1.45 -2.17 -7.63
N LYS A 7 -0.86 -1.63 -8.71
CA LYS A 7 0.19 -0.60 -8.62
C LYS A 7 -0.36 0.69 -8.03
N ASP A 8 -1.57 1.09 -8.44
CA ASP A 8 -2.26 2.25 -7.87
C ASP A 8 -2.61 2.01 -6.39
N ALA A 9 -3.10 0.81 -6.04
CA ALA A 9 -3.37 0.45 -4.65
C ALA A 9 -2.10 0.56 -3.78
N ILE A 10 -0.96 0.07 -4.26
CA ILE A 10 0.33 0.14 -3.55
C ILE A 10 0.78 1.60 -3.37
N ASN A 11 0.75 2.40 -4.43
CA ASN A 11 1.13 3.81 -4.36
C ASN A 11 0.24 4.59 -3.39
N LYS A 12 -1.08 4.33 -3.39
CA LYS A 12 -2.02 4.91 -2.42
C LYS A 12 -1.66 4.50 -1.00
N THR A 13 -1.34 3.23 -0.76
CA THR A 13 -0.92 2.76 0.57
C THR A 13 0.34 3.46 1.06
N ILE A 14 1.35 3.65 0.20
CA ILE A 14 2.56 4.43 0.56
C ILE A 14 2.19 5.87 0.88
N SER A 15 1.43 6.52 -0.01
CA SER A 15 1.02 7.92 0.13
C SER A 15 0.25 8.17 1.44
N GLU A 16 -0.69 7.29 1.80
CA GLU A 16 -1.43 7.39 3.05
C GLU A 16 -0.53 7.10 4.27
N ALA A 17 0.31 6.07 4.23
CA ALA A 17 1.24 5.76 5.32
C ALA A 17 2.23 6.91 5.58
N SER A 18 2.73 7.55 4.52
CA SER A 18 3.64 8.71 4.59
C SER A 18 3.02 9.95 5.23
N LYS A 19 1.69 10.01 5.44
CA LYS A 19 1.07 11.10 6.22
C LYS A 19 1.32 10.98 7.72
N SER A 20 1.68 9.79 8.20
CA SER A 20 1.85 9.51 9.63
C SER A 20 3.23 8.95 9.98
N ILE A 21 3.87 8.27 9.04
CA ILE A 21 5.14 7.58 9.23
C ILE A 21 6.15 8.18 8.25
N ASP A 22 7.22 8.79 8.77
CA ASP A 22 8.35 9.22 7.94
C ASP A 22 9.40 8.11 7.82
N TYR A 23 10.35 8.29 6.92
CA TYR A 23 11.47 7.37 6.70
C TYR A 23 11.08 5.94 6.32
N ILE A 24 9.94 5.77 5.64
CA ILE A 24 9.61 4.53 4.93
C ILE A 24 10.72 4.29 3.90
N ASN A 25 11.43 3.18 4.03
CA ASN A 25 12.61 2.87 3.22
C ASN A 25 12.40 1.66 2.32
N SER A 26 11.49 0.76 2.68
CA SER A 26 11.19 -0.43 1.90
C SER A 26 9.78 -0.95 2.17
N MET A 27 9.28 -1.72 1.21
CA MET A 27 7.98 -2.36 1.26
C MET A 27 8.09 -3.78 0.70
N THR A 28 7.42 -4.73 1.34
CA THR A 28 7.24 -6.09 0.80
C THR A 28 5.77 -6.29 0.48
N ILE A 29 5.47 -6.78 -0.73
CA ILE A 29 4.12 -7.16 -1.12
C ILE A 29 3.90 -8.59 -0.64
N LEU A 30 2.97 -8.78 0.30
CA LEU A 30 2.64 -10.08 0.85
C LEU A 30 1.60 -10.81 0.01
N GLU A 31 0.57 -10.08 -0.42
CA GLU A 31 -0.58 -10.66 -1.09
C GLU A 31 -1.23 -9.66 -2.03
N GLN A 32 -1.75 -10.18 -3.14
CA GLN A 32 -2.57 -9.43 -4.09
C GLN A 32 -3.89 -10.16 -4.28
N LYS A 33 -4.99 -9.46 -4.03
CA LYS A 33 -6.36 -9.94 -4.17
C LYS A 33 -7.13 -9.03 -5.11
N ALA A 34 -8.19 -9.58 -5.70
CA ALA A 34 -9.08 -8.82 -6.56
C ALA A 34 -10.52 -9.22 -6.29
N ILE A 35 -11.44 -8.26 -6.39
CA ILE A 35 -12.87 -8.52 -6.44
C ILE A 35 -13.31 -8.49 -7.90
N ILE A 36 -13.98 -9.54 -8.34
CA ILE A 36 -14.48 -9.71 -9.71
C ILE A 36 -16.00 -9.57 -9.70
N ASP A 37 -16.52 -8.75 -10.60
CA ASP A 37 -17.94 -8.63 -10.87
C ASP A 37 -18.21 -8.92 -12.35
N GLY A 38 -18.99 -9.97 -12.61
CA GLY A 38 -19.21 -10.52 -13.95
C GLY A 38 -17.91 -10.96 -14.62
N ASN A 39 -17.45 -10.18 -15.61
CA ASN A 39 -16.26 -10.47 -16.41
C ASN A 39 -15.11 -9.46 -16.22
N LYS A 40 -15.21 -8.60 -15.20
CA LYS A 40 -14.20 -7.56 -14.93
C LYS A 40 -13.78 -7.57 -13.46
N ILE A 41 -12.52 -7.22 -13.23
CA ILE A 41 -12.06 -6.87 -11.90
C ILE A 41 -12.62 -5.48 -11.57
N ILE A 42 -13.26 -5.34 -10.42
CA ILE A 42 -13.80 -4.07 -9.94
C ILE A 42 -12.94 -3.45 -8.84
N GLU A 43 -12.21 -4.27 -8.07
CA GLU A 43 -11.34 -3.78 -7.02
C GLU A 43 -10.03 -4.56 -6.94
N TYR A 44 -8.95 -3.84 -6.66
CA TYR A 44 -7.60 -4.34 -6.47
C TYR A 44 -7.16 -4.11 -5.03
N HIS A 45 -6.86 -5.20 -4.34
CA HIS A 45 -6.40 -5.21 -2.95
C HIS A 45 -4.96 -5.70 -2.89
N SER A 46 -4.13 -5.00 -2.12
CA SER A 46 -2.74 -5.38 -1.88
C SER A 46 -2.47 -5.32 -0.39
N THR A 47 -1.94 -6.41 0.16
CA THR A 47 -1.45 -6.47 1.53
C THR A 47 0.06 -6.29 1.47
N VAL A 48 0.58 -5.35 2.26
CA VAL A 48 1.99 -4.95 2.22
C VAL A 48 2.54 -4.79 3.63
N ASP A 49 3.79 -5.19 3.81
CA ASP A 49 4.59 -4.85 4.98
C ASP A 49 5.45 -3.64 4.67
N LEU A 50 5.45 -2.67 5.58
CA LEU A 50 6.22 -1.44 5.49
C LEU A 50 7.36 -1.47 6.50
N CYS A 51 8.57 -1.16 6.02
CA CYS A 51 9.74 -0.96 6.86
C CYS A 51 10.10 0.52 6.88
N PHE A 52 10.25 1.06 8.08
CA PHE A 52 10.63 2.45 8.30
C PHE A 52 11.65 2.54 9.43
N ASN A 53 12.50 3.55 9.37
CA ASN A 53 13.42 3.83 10.46
C ASN A 53 12.72 4.64 11.54
N VAL A 54 12.87 4.21 12.78
CA VAL A 54 12.46 5.00 13.95
C VAL A 54 13.63 5.91 14.31
N ASP A 55 13.48 7.20 14.04
CA ASP A 55 14.42 8.20 14.53
C ASP A 55 13.84 8.83 15.81
N ASP A 56 14.54 8.61 16.93
CA ASP A 56 14.19 9.11 18.27
C ASP A 56 14.40 10.64 18.40
N SER A 57 15.06 11.27 17.41
CA SER A 57 15.32 12.71 17.43
C SER A 57 14.13 13.60 17.07
N ARG A 58 12.90 13.04 16.97
CA ARG A 58 11.66 13.81 16.90
C ARG A 58 11.39 14.51 18.24
N LYS A 59 12.06 15.64 18.47
CA LYS A 59 11.65 16.65 19.45
C LYS A 59 10.46 17.46 18.95
#